data_AF-A0A5Q2T8I9-F1
#
_entry.id   AF-A0A5Q2T8I9-F1
#
_cell.length_a   1.000
_cell.length_b   1.000
_cell.length_c   1.000
_cell.angle_alpha   90.00
_cell.angle_beta   90.00
_cell.angle_gamma   90.00
#
_symmetry.space_group_name_H-M   'P 1'
#
loop_
_entity.id
_entity.type
_entity.pdbx_description
1 polymer ?
#
loop_
_entity_poly.entity_id
_entity_poly.type
_entity_poly.pdbx_seq_one_letter_code
_entity_poly.pdbx_strand_id
1 'polypeptide(L)'
;MAIQKRFSSDLENKLNQLFYMNFVMLERWEILCWFGSERISKSNWAEIVEKWDSWFEEGEQVPLKIIRCDSTSAPQRYVLIRGDAIKDITEFAE
;
A
#
# COMPACT_ATOMS: atom_id res chain seq x y z
N MET A 1 -1.22 14.00 -4.71
CA MET A 1 -2.13 14.18 -5.87
C MET A 1 -3.40 13.54 -5.40
N ALA A 2 -4.51 14.28 -5.27
CA ALA A 2 -5.59 13.85 -4.41
C ALA A 2 -6.31 12.59 -4.91
N ILE A 3 -6.70 11.71 -4.00
CA ILE A 3 -7.57 10.56 -4.30
C ILE A 3 -8.94 11.07 -4.72
N GLN A 4 -9.49 10.50 -5.79
CA GLN A 4 -10.84 10.81 -6.23
C GLN A 4 -11.84 10.39 -5.17
N LYS A 5 -12.73 11.31 -4.80
CA LYS A 5 -13.73 11.12 -3.74
C LYS A 5 -14.55 9.82 -3.88
N ARG A 6 -14.88 9.40 -5.10
CA ARG A 6 -15.66 8.17 -5.34
C ARG A 6 -14.93 6.88 -4.95
N PHE A 7 -13.60 6.91 -4.85
CA PHE A 7 -12.76 5.76 -4.55
C PHE A 7 -12.15 5.83 -3.14
N SER A 8 -12.53 6.82 -2.31
CA SER A 8 -12.00 6.93 -0.95
C SER A 8 -12.32 5.68 -0.12
N SER A 9 -13.54 5.17 -0.23
CA SER A 9 -13.99 3.97 0.48
C SER A 9 -13.28 2.71 0.00
N ASP A 10 -12.93 2.60 -1.28
CA ASP A 10 -12.19 1.44 -1.80
C ASP A 10 -10.78 1.37 -1.23
N LEU A 11 -10.08 2.52 -1.19
CA LEU A 11 -8.77 2.58 -0.56
C LEU A 11 -8.87 2.31 0.94
N GLU A 12 -9.84 2.90 1.63
CA GLU A 12 -10.08 2.67 3.05
C GLU A 12 -10.30 1.18 3.35
N ASN A 13 -11.09 0.49 2.53
CA ASN A 13 -11.28 -0.96 2.64
C ASN A 13 -9.97 -1.74 2.46
N LYS A 14 -9.10 -1.34 1.53
CA LYS A 14 -7.80 -1.97 1.33
C LYS A 14 -6.85 -1.70 2.51
N LEU A 15 -6.87 -0.50 3.09
CA LEU A 15 -6.10 -0.20 4.30
C LEU A 15 -6.64 -0.94 5.53
N ASN A 16 -7.97 -1.15 5.62
CA ASN A 16 -8.57 -1.99 6.65
C ASN A 16 -8.10 -3.45 6.51
N GLN A 17 -8.09 -3.99 5.28
CA GLN A 17 -7.51 -5.31 5.02
C GLN A 17 -6.05 -5.36 5.45
N LEU A 18 -5.24 -4.36 5.10
CA LEU A 18 -3.85 -4.26 5.54
C LEU A 18 -3.70 -4.24 7.07
N PHE A 19 -4.56 -3.50 7.77
CA PHE A 19 -4.53 -3.40 9.23
C PHE A 19 -4.80 -4.75 9.90
N TYR A 20 -5.86 -5.46 9.50
CA TYR A 20 -6.28 -6.70 10.13
C TYR A 20 -5.56 -7.95 9.61
N MET A 21 -5.10 -7.96 8.35
CA MET A 21 -4.46 -9.11 7.72
C MET A 21 -2.93 -8.97 7.61
N ASN A 22 -2.37 -7.82 7.99
CA ASN A 22 -0.96 -7.46 7.87
C ASN A 22 -0.41 -7.28 6.46
N PHE A 23 -1.18 -7.61 5.44
CA PHE A 23 -0.85 -7.35 4.05
C PHE A 23 -2.11 -7.06 3.22
N VAL A 24 -1.92 -6.42 2.08
CA VAL A 24 -2.96 -6.27 1.05
C VAL A 24 -2.35 -6.26 -0.33
N MET A 25 -3.05 -6.82 -1.31
CA MET A 25 -2.69 -6.75 -2.72
C MET A 25 -3.42 -5.60 -3.41
N LEU A 26 -2.66 -4.81 -4.16
CA LEU A 26 -3.16 -3.74 -5.01
C LEU A 26 -2.80 -4.04 -6.47
N GLU A 27 -3.80 -3.97 -7.32
CA GLU A 27 -3.64 -4.02 -8.77
C GLU A 27 -3.33 -2.60 -9.29
N ARG A 28 -2.54 -2.52 -10.36
CA ARG A 28 -2.13 -1.25 -10.97
C ARG A 28 -3.33 -0.39 -11.35
N TRP A 29 -4.34 -1.01 -11.95
CA TRP A 29 -5.53 -0.30 -12.40
C TRP A 29 -6.31 0.33 -11.23
N GLU A 30 -6.32 -0.31 -10.04
CA GLU A 30 -6.96 0.24 -8.85
C GLU A 30 -6.33 1.59 -8.50
N ILE A 31 -5.00 1.63 -8.41
CA ILE A 31 -4.24 2.84 -8.08
C ILE A 31 -4.47 3.92 -9.14
N LEU A 32 -4.39 3.58 -10.43
CA LEU A 32 -4.62 4.55 -11.50
C LEU A 32 -6.04 5.15 -11.43
N CYS A 33 -7.06 4.32 -11.14
CA CYS A 33 -8.44 4.77 -10.97
C CYS A 33 -8.59 5.67 -9.74
N TRP A 34 -8.05 5.26 -8.59
CA TRP A 34 -8.14 6.01 -7.34
C TRP A 34 -7.60 7.44 -7.47
N PHE A 35 -6.52 7.61 -8.23
CA PHE A 35 -5.86 8.90 -8.40
C PHE A 35 -6.23 9.62 -9.71
N GLY A 36 -6.97 8.98 -10.61
CA GLY A 36 -7.26 9.52 -11.94
C GLY A 36 -6.01 9.78 -12.77
N SER A 37 -4.97 8.99 -12.59
CA SER A 37 -3.68 9.20 -13.24
C SER A 37 -3.43 8.16 -14.33
N GLU A 38 -2.65 8.53 -15.34
CA GLU A 38 -2.21 7.60 -16.40
C GLU A 38 -1.01 6.76 -15.99
N ARG A 39 -0.28 7.22 -14.97
CA ARG A 39 0.89 6.55 -14.41
C ARG A 39 0.90 6.58 -12.89
N ILE A 40 1.48 5.54 -12.30
CA ILE A 40 1.79 5.49 -10.87
C ILE A 40 3.11 6.22 -10.63
N SER A 41 3.09 7.20 -9.74
CA SER A 41 4.21 8.06 -9.38
C SER A 41 4.48 7.99 -7.87
N LYS A 42 5.58 8.59 -7.42
CA LYS A 42 5.91 8.66 -5.99
C LYS A 42 4.83 9.36 -5.16
N SER A 43 4.14 10.35 -5.72
CA SER A 43 3.09 11.09 -4.99
C SER A 43 1.82 10.26 -4.77
N ASN A 44 1.53 9.27 -5.62
CA ASN A 44 0.43 8.33 -5.38
C ASN A 44 0.72 7.50 -4.12
N TRP A 45 1.95 7.00 -3.99
CA TRP A 45 2.37 6.23 -2.83
C TRP A 45 2.45 7.09 -1.56
N ALA A 46 2.98 8.31 -1.66
CA ALA A 46 3.04 9.23 -0.53
C ALA A 46 1.65 9.48 0.07
N GLU A 47 0.63 9.61 -0.76
CA GLU A 47 -0.74 9.87 -0.28
C GLU A 47 -1.44 8.62 0.29
N ILE A 48 -1.11 7.42 -0.22
CA ILE A 48 -1.54 6.16 0.42
C ILE A 48 -0.91 6.03 1.80
N VAL A 49 0.40 6.34 1.92
CA VAL A 49 1.13 6.32 3.19
C VAL A 49 0.58 7.37 4.15
N GLU A 50 0.33 8.60 3.70
CA GLU A 50 -0.26 9.65 4.52
C GLU A 50 -1.64 9.24 5.07
N LYS A 51 -2.48 8.59 4.26
CA LYS A 51 -3.76 8.05 4.73
C LYS A 51 -3.60 6.92 5.75
N TRP A 52 -2.63 6.04 5.55
CA TRP A 52 -2.32 5.00 6.51
C TRP A 52 -1.83 5.60 7.83
N ASP A 53 -0.88 6.52 7.77
CA ASP A 53 -0.27 7.19 8.92
C ASP A 53 -1.30 8.01 9.70
N SER A 54 -2.34 8.54 9.04
CA SER A 54 -3.43 9.29 9.69
C SER A 54 -4.25 8.49 10.69
N TRP A 55 -4.12 7.16 10.72
CA TRP A 55 -4.81 6.28 11.67
C TRP A 55 -4.06 6.12 13.00
N PHE A 56 -2.81 6.59 13.06
CA PHE A 56 -1.93 6.40 14.21
C PHE A 56 -1.61 7.75 14.84
N GLU A 57 -1.30 7.72 16.13
CA GLU A 57 -0.75 8.88 16.81
C GLU A 57 0.69 9.16 16.34
N GLU A 58 1.15 10.38 16.56
CA GLU A 58 2.51 10.77 16.19
C GLU A 58 3.55 9.95 16.96
N GLY A 59 4.41 9.24 16.24
CA GLY A 59 5.41 8.32 16.81
C GLY A 59 4.97 6.86 16.87
N GLU A 60 3.69 6.56 16.63
CA GLU A 60 3.15 5.20 16.60
C GLU A 60 2.89 4.68 15.17
N GLN A 61 3.30 5.43 14.15
CA GLN A 61 3.08 5.03 12.76
C GLN A 61 3.77 3.70 12.44
N VAL A 62 3.02 2.79 11.85
CA VAL A 62 3.54 1.50 11.40
C VAL A 62 4.07 1.64 9.98
N PRO A 63 5.38 1.44 9.73
CA PRO A 63 5.94 1.66 8.40
C PRO A 63 5.35 0.67 7.38
N LEU A 64 5.06 1.14 6.17
CA LEU A 64 4.61 0.27 5.07
C LEU A 64 5.76 -0.15 4.17
N LYS A 65 5.82 -1.44 3.85
CA LYS A 65 6.70 -1.97 2.80
C LYS A 65 5.88 -2.24 1.54
N ILE A 66 6.32 -1.69 0.42
CA ILE A 66 5.70 -1.88 -0.89
C ILE A 66 6.58 -2.83 -1.70
N ILE A 67 6.02 -3.97 -2.11
CA ILE A 67 6.68 -4.97 -2.95
C ILE A 67 6.07 -4.91 -4.35
N ARG A 68 6.92 -4.82 -5.37
CA ARG A 68 6.53 -4.94 -6.78
C ARG A 68 6.57 -6.42 -7.15
N CYS A 69 5.46 -6.97 -7.65
CA CYS A 69 5.36 -8.41 -7.94
C CYS A 69 5.97 -8.82 -9.28
N ASP A 70 6.42 -7.87 -10.09
CA ASP A 70 7.12 -8.14 -11.33
C ASP A 70 8.30 -7.17 -11.50
N SER A 71 9.26 -7.58 -12.33
CA SER A 71 10.50 -6.85 -12.61
C SER A 71 10.34 -5.88 -13.80
N THR A 72 9.12 -5.62 -14.25
CA THR A 72 8.89 -4.76 -15.41
C THR A 72 8.95 -3.28 -15.05
N SER A 73 9.04 -2.43 -16.06
CA SER A 73 8.96 -0.97 -15.89
C SER A 73 7.55 -0.51 -15.47
N ALA A 74 6.52 -1.33 -15.66
CA ALA A 74 5.14 -1.03 -15.33
C ALA A 74 4.48 -2.20 -14.58
N PRO A 75 4.81 -2.39 -13.28
CA PRO A 75 4.25 -3.50 -12.54
C PRO A 75 2.74 -3.46 -12.49
N GLN A 76 2.13 -4.65 -12.64
CA GLN A 76 0.68 -4.81 -12.64
C GLN A 76 0.15 -5.07 -11.23
N ARG A 77 0.99 -5.60 -10.34
CA ARG A 77 0.62 -5.94 -8.96
C ARG A 77 1.63 -5.43 -7.96
N TYR A 78 1.10 -5.00 -6.82
CA TYR A 78 1.84 -4.52 -5.67
C TYR A 78 1.31 -5.21 -4.41
N VAL A 79 2.21 -5.57 -3.49
CA VAL A 79 1.83 -6.00 -2.14
C VAL A 79 2.27 -4.94 -1.16
N LEU A 80 1.34 -4.48 -0.33
CA LEU A 80 1.64 -3.66 0.85
C LEU A 80 1.69 -4.59 2.05
N ILE A 81 2.72 -4.44 2.87
CA ILE A 81 2.92 -5.21 4.10
C ILE A 81 3.22 -4.23 5.22
N ARG A 82 2.63 -4.46 6.40
CA ARG A 82 3.01 -3.72 7.61
C ARG A 82 4.43 -4.12 8.04
N GLY A 83 5.28 -3.16 8.33
CA GLY A 83 6.69 -3.40 8.63
C GLY A 83 6.91 -4.19 9.92
N ASP A 84 6.01 -4.06 10.89
CA ASP A 84 6.01 -4.82 12.15
C ASP A 84 5.61 -6.29 11.98
N ALA A 85 4.92 -6.63 10.88
CA ALA A 85 4.51 -7.99 10.57
C ALA A 85 5.54 -8.78 9.74
N ILE A 86 6.61 -8.12 9.29
CA ILE A 86 7.70 -8.80 8.58
C ILE A 86 8.50 -9.58 9.60
N LYS A 87 8.20 -10.88 9.71
CA LYS A 87 9.08 -11.85 10.37
C LYS A 87 10.07 -12.38 9.33
N ASP A 88 11.35 -12.26 9.62
CA ASP A 88 12.39 -12.81 8.77
C ASP A 88 12.32 -14.35 8.85
N ILE A 89 11.94 -15.01 7.75
CA ILE A 89 11.82 -16.48 7.67
C ILE A 89 13.19 -17.12 7.33
N THR A 90 14.27 -16.33 7.33
CA THR A 90 15.64 -16.84 7.09
C THR A 90 16.10 -17.91 8.10
N GLU A 91 15.39 -18.10 9.21
CA GLU A 91 15.66 -19.14 10.22
C GLU A 91 15.12 -20.54 9.89
N PHE A 92 14.42 -20.75 8.75
CA PHE A 92 13.95 -22.10 8.35
C PHE A 92 14.94 -22.85 7.42
N ALA A 93 16.15 -22.32 7.25
CA ALA A 93 17.23 -22.97 6.52
C ALA A 93 18.24 -23.60 7.50
N GLU A 94 17.81 -24.66 8.21
CA GLU A 94 18.69 -25.64 8.83
C GLU A 94 18.37 -27.06 8.32
#